data_AF-A0A813XIF6-F1
#
_entry.id   AF-A0A813XIF6-F1
#
_cell.length_a   1.000
_cell.length_b   1.000
_cell.length_c   1.000
_cell.angle_alpha   90.00
_cell.angle_beta   90.00
_cell.angle_gamma   90.00
#
_symmetry.space_group_name_H-M   'P 1'
#
loop_
_entity.id
_entity.type
_entity.pdbx_description
1 polymer ?
#
loop_
_entity_poly.entity_id
_entity_poly.type
_entity_poly.pdbx_seq_one_letter_code
_entity_poly.pdbx_strand_id
1 'polypeptide(L)'
;MELAEKAEHYSGADIAVVCREALLRPVRRLVEATHFKQVPNPTKNPDEPTNVWLVCSPGDPHAQSMTLDKIEPDDLCNPPVTMSDMLAALNTQRPTVGSDELAKYQKFTEEYGQQGS
;
A
#
# COMPACT_ATOMS: atom_id res chain seq x y z
N MET A 1 0.93 16.27 -4.27
CA MET A 1 -0.33 16.89 -3.81
C MET A 1 -1.54 16.01 -4.08
N GLU A 2 -1.52 15.14 -5.11
CA GLU A 2 -2.65 14.30 -5.52
C GLU A 2 -3.29 13.42 -4.42
N LEU A 3 -2.52 12.82 -3.51
CA LEU A 3 -3.08 12.02 -2.40
C LEU A 3 -3.92 12.86 -1.43
N ALA A 4 -3.46 14.08 -1.13
CA ALA A 4 -4.13 14.95 -0.18
C ALA A 4 -5.46 15.48 -0.76
N GLU A 5 -5.47 15.80 -2.05
CA GLU A 5 -6.68 16.23 -2.77
C GLU A 5 -7.73 15.11 -2.85
N LYS A 6 -7.30 13.86 -3.03
CA LYS A 6 -8.20 12.69 -3.10
C LYS A 6 -8.65 12.18 -1.74
N ALA A 7 -7.99 12.58 -0.66
CA ALA A 7 -8.34 12.23 0.72
C ALA A 7 -9.25 13.29 1.37
N GLU A 8 -9.90 14.15 0.59
CA GLU A 8 -10.89 15.10 1.12
C GLU A 8 -12.00 14.33 1.86
N HIS A 9 -12.33 14.79 3.08
CA HIS A 9 -13.26 14.14 4.01
C HIS A 9 -12.79 12.82 4.66
N TYR A 10 -11.53 12.41 4.48
CA TYR A 10 -10.97 11.28 5.23
C TYR A 10 -10.58 11.74 6.64
N SER A 11 -11.02 10.97 7.65
CA SER A 11 -10.48 11.09 8.99
C SER A 11 -9.07 10.48 9.08
N GLY A 12 -8.34 10.77 10.16
CA GLY A 12 -7.07 10.09 10.44
C GLY A 12 -7.20 8.56 10.55
N ALA A 13 -8.37 8.08 10.97
CA ALA A 13 -8.67 6.65 11.01
C ALA A 13 -8.83 6.06 9.60
N ASP A 14 -9.50 6.78 8.69
CA ASP A 14 -9.65 6.36 7.28
C ASP A 14 -8.28 6.28 6.59
N ILE A 15 -7.43 7.28 6.81
CA ILE A 15 -6.05 7.29 6.29
C ILE A 15 -5.27 6.08 6.81
N ALA A 16 -5.40 5.73 8.10
CA ALA A 16 -4.74 4.56 8.67
C ALA A 16 -5.24 3.25 8.04
N VAL A 17 -6.53 3.14 7.72
CA VAL A 17 -7.10 1.99 7.00
C VAL A 17 -6.58 1.93 5.56
N VAL A 18 -6.53 3.06 4.86
CA VAL A 18 -5.97 3.16 3.50
C VAL A 18 -4.52 2.73 3.46
N CYS A 19 -3.68 3.21 4.39
CA CYS A 19 -2.29 2.81 4.49
C CYS A 19 -2.16 1.30 4.70
N ARG A 20 -2.93 0.73 5.65
CA ARG A 20 -2.93 -0.73 5.88
C ARG A 20 -3.31 -1.51 4.63
N GLU A 21 -4.33 -1.06 3.89
CA GLU A 21 -4.75 -1.72 2.66
C GLU A 21 -3.69 -1.61 1.55
N ALA A 22 -3.05 -0.45 1.40
CA ALA A 22 -1.95 -0.27 0.46
C ALA A 22 -0.74 -1.15 0.79
N LEU A 23 -0.41 -1.34 2.09
CA LEU A 23 0.65 -2.24 2.53
C LEU A 23 0.39 -3.70 2.15
N LEU A 24 -0.87 -4.13 2.08
CA LEU A 24 -1.23 -5.51 1.74
C LEU A 24 -1.31 -5.78 0.23
N ARG A 25 -1.36 -4.74 -0.62
CA ARG A 25 -1.43 -4.92 -2.08
C ARG A 25 -0.21 -5.63 -2.69
N PRO A 26 1.04 -5.28 -2.34
CA PRO A 26 2.20 -6.02 -2.83
C PRO A 26 2.19 -7.50 -2.39
N VAL A 27 1.71 -7.78 -1.17
CA VAL A 27 1.58 -9.14 -0.64
C VAL A 27 0.59 -9.95 -1.46
N ARG A 28 -0.57 -9.38 -1.82
CA ARG A 28 -1.55 -10.07 -2.70
C ARG A 28 -0.94 -10.38 -4.07
N ARG A 29 -0.21 -9.44 -4.67
CA ARG A 29 0.50 -9.66 -5.93
C ARG A 29 1.53 -10.79 -5.84
N LEU A 30 2.22 -10.93 -4.71
CA LEU A 30 3.15 -12.02 -4.45
C LEU A 30 2.45 -13.39 -4.40
N VAL A 31 1.31 -13.46 -3.70
CA VAL A 31 0.55 -14.71 -3.56
C VAL A 31 -0.08 -15.13 -4.89
N GLU A 32 -0.55 -14.18 -5.69
CA GLU A 32 -1.15 -14.42 -7.01
C GLU A 32 -0.11 -14.61 -8.13
N ALA A 33 1.17 -14.37 -7.85
CA ALA A 33 2.23 -14.47 -8.84
C ALA A 33 2.46 -15.92 -9.28
N THR A 34 2.66 -16.07 -10.59
CA THR A 34 2.94 -17.36 -11.24
C THR A 34 4.38 -17.47 -11.74
N HIS A 35 5.10 -16.35 -11.77
CA HIS A 35 6.44 -16.24 -12.35
C HIS A 35 7.33 -15.36 -11.49
N PHE A 36 8.54 -15.85 -11.25
CA PHE A 36 9.57 -15.19 -10.45
C PHE A 36 10.89 -15.19 -11.20
N LYS A 37 11.73 -14.18 -10.95
CA LYS A 37 13.08 -14.11 -11.50
C LYS A 37 14.08 -13.86 -10.39
N GLN A 38 15.30 -14.40 -10.54
CA GLN A 38 16.39 -14.10 -9.63
C GLN A 38 17.03 -12.76 -9.99
N VAL A 39 17.22 -11.92 -8.98
CA VAL A 39 17.95 -10.65 -9.09
C VAL A 39 18.99 -10.56 -7.97
N PRO A 40 20.11 -9.85 -8.19
CA PRO A 40 21.06 -9.58 -7.12
C PRO A 40 20.37 -8.87 -5.95
N ASN A 41 20.64 -9.31 -4.73
CA ASN A 41 20.01 -8.75 -3.54
C ASN A 41 20.44 -7.28 -3.34
N PRO A 42 19.50 -6.32 -3.42
CA PRO A 42 19.83 -4.90 -3.27
C PRO A 42 20.14 -4.48 -1.82
N THR A 43 19.82 -5.31 -0.83
CA THR A 43 19.95 -4.95 0.60
C THR A 43 21.18 -5.53 1.28
N LYS A 44 21.82 -6.55 0.69
CA LYS A 44 23.04 -7.15 1.24
C LYS A 44 24.30 -6.45 0.70
N ASN A 45 25.38 -6.55 1.48
CA ASN A 45 26.67 -5.98 1.12
C ASN A 45 27.19 -6.57 -0.20
N PRO A 46 27.89 -5.77 -1.02
CA PRO A 46 28.46 -6.22 -2.30
C PRO A 46 29.41 -7.41 -2.18
N ASP A 47 30.00 -7.63 -1.00
CA ASP A 47 30.96 -8.71 -0.73
C ASP A 47 30.32 -10.10 -0.61
N GLU A 48 29.00 -10.18 -0.42
CA GLU A 48 28.25 -11.45 -0.38
C GLU A 48 27.09 -11.40 -1.38
N PRO A 49 27.36 -11.66 -2.67
CA PRO A 49 26.34 -11.62 -3.71
C PRO A 49 25.36 -12.78 -3.50
N THR A 50 24.25 -12.46 -2.85
CA THR A 50 23.09 -13.35 -2.74
C THR A 50 22.07 -12.96 -3.78
N ASN A 51 21.35 -13.95 -4.32
CA ASN A 51 20.24 -13.70 -5.24
C ASN A 51 18.95 -13.78 -4.44
N VAL A 52 17.98 -12.93 -4.83
CA VAL A 52 16.62 -12.95 -4.30
C VAL A 52 15.62 -13.11 -5.43
N TRP A 53 14.48 -13.69 -5.11
CA TRP A 53 13.37 -13.89 -6.03
C TRP A 53 12.46 -12.68 -6.05
N LEU A 54 12.21 -12.15 -7.23
CA LEU A 54 11.29 -11.05 -7.47
C LEU A 54 10.16 -11.51 -8.39
N VAL A 55 8.92 -11.10 -8.10
CA VAL A 55 7.79 -11.31 -9.00
C VAL A 55 8.07 -10.65 -10.35
N CYS A 56 7.76 -11.35 -11.44
CA CYS A 56 7.96 -10.84 -12.79
C CYS A 56 6.79 -11.19 -13.71
N SER A 57 6.79 -10.55 -14.89
CA SER A 57 5.82 -10.88 -15.95
C SER A 57 6.15 -12.25 -16.54
N PRO A 58 5.15 -13.07 -16.91
CA PRO A 58 5.36 -14.32 -17.64
C PRO A 58 6.16 -14.18 -18.95
N GLY A 59 6.20 -12.97 -19.53
CA GLY A 59 6.95 -12.67 -20.74
C GLY A 59 8.42 -12.25 -20.53
N ASP A 60 8.90 -12.21 -19.28
CA ASP A 60 10.30 -11.86 -19.00
C ASP A 60 11.22 -13.04 -19.41
N PRO A 61 12.32 -12.82 -20.15
CA PRO A 61 13.23 -13.89 -20.56
C PRO A 61 13.82 -14.70 -19.41
N HIS A 62 13.89 -14.11 -18.21
CA HIS A 62 14.38 -14.76 -17.00
C HIS A 62 13.25 -15.20 -16.06
N ALA A 63 11.99 -15.19 -16.53
CA ALA A 63 10.85 -15.66 -15.77
C ALA A 63 10.91 -17.18 -15.59
N GLN A 64 10.91 -17.60 -14.34
CA GLN A 64 10.72 -18.99 -13.96
C GLN A 64 9.32 -19.18 -13.41
N SER A 65 8.56 -20.10 -14.01
CA SER A 65 7.22 -20.43 -13.54
C SER A 65 7.31 -21.21 -12.23
N MET A 66 6.87 -20.59 -11.13
CA MET A 66 6.79 -21.19 -9.81
C MET A 66 5.78 -20.44 -8.93
N THR A 67 5.35 -21.07 -7.85
CA THR A 67 4.48 -20.48 -6.84
C THR A 67 5.29 -19.98 -5.65
N LEU A 68 4.73 -19.02 -4.91
CA LEU A 68 5.35 -18.46 -3.71
C LEU A 68 5.75 -19.51 -2.67
N ASP A 69 4.97 -20.60 -2.53
CA ASP A 69 5.24 -21.68 -1.56
C ASP A 69 6.59 -22.40 -1.75
N LYS A 70 7.21 -22.24 -2.93
CA LYS A 70 8.50 -22.86 -3.25
C LYS A 70 9.69 -21.94 -2.97
N ILE A 71 9.43 -20.73 -2.48
CA ILE A 71 10.45 -19.70 -2.23
C ILE A 71 10.55 -19.51 -0.72
N GLU A 72 11.77 -19.61 -0.20
CA GLU A 72 12.04 -19.30 1.21
C GLU A 72 11.85 -17.81 1.48
N PRO A 73 11.27 -17.41 2.62
CA PRO A 73 11.03 -16.00 2.95
C PRO A 73 12.28 -15.12 2.91
N ASP A 74 13.44 -15.67 3.27
CA ASP A 74 14.73 -14.95 3.30
C ASP A 74 15.31 -14.71 1.90
N ASP A 75 14.92 -15.53 0.94
CA ASP A 75 15.32 -15.42 -0.46
C ASP A 75 14.30 -14.61 -1.28
N LEU A 76 13.24 -14.09 -0.67
CA LEU A 76 12.19 -13.34 -1.36
C LEU A 76 12.44 -11.83 -1.31
N CYS A 77 12.36 -11.18 -2.47
CA CYS A 77 12.35 -9.73 -2.57
C CYS A 77 10.91 -9.20 -2.46
N ASN A 78 10.60 -8.58 -1.33
CA ASN A 78 9.31 -7.94 -1.13
C ASN A 78 9.14 -6.74 -2.08
N PRO A 79 8.11 -6.73 -2.95
CA PRO A 79 7.87 -5.61 -3.84
C PRO A 79 7.52 -4.36 -3.03
N PRO A 80 8.07 -3.19 -3.40
CA PRO A 80 7.77 -1.95 -2.68
C PRO A 80 6.31 -1.56 -2.86
N VAL A 81 5.74 -0.93 -1.84
CA VAL A 81 4.45 -0.22 -1.96
C VAL A 81 4.67 0.99 -2.86
N THR A 82 3.87 1.11 -3.92
CA THR A 82 3.94 2.21 -4.87
C THR A 82 2.81 3.20 -4.65
N MET A 83 2.94 4.41 -5.23
CA MET A 83 1.86 5.40 -5.22
C MET A 83 0.57 4.87 -5.87
N SER A 84 0.68 3.98 -6.87
CA SER A 84 -0.48 3.34 -7.48
C SER A 84 -1.24 2.45 -6.48
N ASP A 85 -0.52 1.75 -5.59
CA ASP A 85 -1.14 0.96 -4.52
C ASP A 85 -1.93 1.85 -3.55
N MET A 86 -1.36 3.01 -3.19
CA MET A 86 -2.03 4.00 -2.33
C MET A 86 -3.28 4.59 -2.99
N LEU A 87 -3.20 4.99 -4.27
CA LEU A 87 -4.35 5.51 -5.02
C LEU A 87 -5.45 4.47 -5.18
N ALA A 88 -5.07 3.22 -5.44
CA ALA A 88 -6.04 2.14 -5.56
C ALA A 88 -6.68 1.82 -4.19
N ALA A 89 -5.92 1.90 -3.09
CA ALA A 89 -6.47 1.75 -1.73
C ALA A 89 -7.45 2.88 -1.37
N LEU A 90 -7.15 4.12 -1.75
CA LEU A 90 -8.07 5.27 -1.61
C LEU A 90 -9.37 5.08 -2.40
N ASN A 91 -9.31 4.51 -3.61
CA ASN A 91 -10.53 4.27 -4.40
C ASN A 91 -11.43 3.17 -3.82
N THR A 92 -10.85 2.23 -3.06
CA THR A 92 -11.62 1.12 -2.45
C THR A 92 -12.24 1.47 -1.10
N GLN A 93 -11.59 2.35 -0.34
CA GLN A 93 -12.13 2.81 0.94
C GLN A 93 -13.09 3.98 0.69
N ARG A 94 -14.17 4.07 1.46
CA ARG A 94 -15.05 5.25 1.46
C ARG A 94 -14.70 6.12 2.67
N PRO A 95 -14.70 7.45 2.54
CA PRO A 95 -14.54 8.33 3.71
C PRO A 95 -15.67 8.05 4.70
N THR A 96 -15.33 7.91 5.99
CA THR A 96 -16.34 7.67 7.03
C THR A 96 -16.99 8.95 7.52
N VAL A 97 -16.35 10.11 7.34
CA VAL A 97 -16.94 11.40 7.68
C VAL A 97 -17.85 11.85 6.54
N GLY A 98 -19.16 11.76 6.76
CA GLY A 98 -20.14 12.32 5.84
C GLY A 98 -20.11 13.86 5.90
N SER A 99 -20.35 14.52 4.76
CA SER A 99 -20.51 15.98 4.69
C SER A 99 -21.55 16.52 5.67
N ASP A 100 -22.58 15.72 5.97
CA ASP A 100 -23.66 16.07 6.90
C ASP A 100 -23.22 16.12 8.37
N GLU A 101 -22.20 15.34 8.76
CA GLU A 101 -21.64 15.41 10.12
C GLU A 101 -20.74 16.63 10.27
N LEU A 102 -19.93 16.92 9.25
CA LEU A 102 -19.11 18.15 9.19
C LEU A 102 -19.95 19.41 9.33
N ALA A 103 -21.10 19.49 8.66
CA ALA A 103 -22.00 20.64 8.76
C ALA A 103 -22.55 20.84 10.19
N LYS A 104 -22.84 19.75 10.92
CA LYS A 104 -23.28 19.82 12.33
C LYS A 104 -22.16 20.30 13.24
N TYR A 105 -20.93 19.83 13.04
CA TYR A 105 -19.77 20.28 13.81
C TYR A 105 -19.39 21.73 13.50
N GLN A 106 -19.49 22.17 12.25
CA GLN A 106 -19.29 23.57 11.85
C GLN A 106 -20.32 24.46 12.52
N LYS A 107 -21.61 24.10 12.44
CA LYS A 107 -22.68 24.87 13.07
C LYS A 107 -22.56 24.92 14.59
N PHE A 108 -22.16 23.82 15.23
CA PHE A 108 -21.87 23.79 16.65
C PHE A 108 -20.65 24.67 17.02
N THR A 109 -19.62 24.69 16.16
CA THR A 109 -18.42 25.51 16.36
C THR A 109 -18.71 27.00 16.14
N GLU A 110 -19.60 27.35 15.20
CA GLU A 110 -20.11 28.72 15.00
C GLU A 110 -20.99 29.18 16.16
N GLU A 111 -21.83 28.30 16.71
CA GLU A 111 -22.77 28.63 17.80
C GLU A 111 -22.10 28.69 19.18
N TYR A 112 -21.06 27.87 19.45
CA TYR A 112 -20.46 27.74 20.78
C TYR A 112 -18.98 28.12 20.87
N GLY A 113 -18.28 28.26 19.74
CA GLY A 113 -16.88 28.69 19.70
C GLY A 113 -15.91 27.82 20.51
N GLN A 114 -14.66 28.28 20.62
CA GLN A 114 -13.56 27.59 21.30
C GLN A 114 -13.50 27.93 22.81
N GLN A 115 -14.63 28.16 23.47
CA GLN A 115 -14.68 28.34 24.92
C GLN A 115 -15.12 27.04 25.60
N GLY A 116 -14.17 26.10 25.69
CA GLY A 116 -14.25 25.04 26.69
C GLY A 116 -13.82 25.63 28.04
N SER A 117 -14.73 25.64 29.02
CA SER A 117 -14.36 25.79 30.43
C SER A 117 -13.92 24.46 31.03
#